data_AF-A0AAW6Y2H9-F1
#
_entry.id   AF-A0AAW6Y2H9-F1
#
_cell.length_a   1.000
_cell.length_b   1.000
_cell.length_c   1.000
_cell.angle_alpha   90.00
_cell.angle_beta   90.00
_cell.angle_gamma   90.00
#
_symmetry.space_group_name_H-M   'P 1'
#
loop_
_entity.id
_entity.type
_entity.pdbx_description
1 polymer ?
#
loop_
_entity_poly.entity_id
_entity_poly.type
_entity_poly.pdbx_seq_one_letter_code
_entity_poly.pdbx_strand_id
1 'polypeptide(L)'
;AYSMFLGYDIGLDPKNYSNQQYRAALDQKMQGDIAAHAQIIADEINTRNLDNYSFYIYVLPLNEVDVDACAIMDGLVDGPGGSHV
;
A
#
# COMPACT_ATOMS: atom_id res chain seq x y z
N ALA A 1 7.07 -14.39 -14.03
CA ALA A 1 6.74 -13.02 -13.59
C ALA A 1 6.12 -13.12 -12.21
N TYR A 2 6.41 -12.15 -11.34
CA TYR A 2 5.92 -12.12 -9.96
C TYR A 2 5.09 -10.85 -9.73
N SER A 3 4.10 -10.97 -8.85
CA SER A 3 3.33 -9.83 -8.36
C SER A 3 3.64 -9.66 -6.87
N MET A 4 3.91 -8.42 -6.46
CA MET A 4 4.18 -8.06 -5.08
C MET A 4 3.21 -6.97 -4.63
N PHE A 5 2.59 -7.18 -3.47
CA PHE A 5 1.70 -6.21 -2.85
C PHE A 5 2.40 -5.63 -1.63
N LEU A 6 2.52 -4.31 -1.57
CA LEU A 6 3.17 -3.57 -0.48
C LEU A 6 2.13 -2.69 0.20
N GLY A 7 1.55 -3.19 1.29
CA GLY A 7 0.77 -2.39 2.23
C GLY A 7 1.71 -1.80 3.29
N TYR A 8 1.58 -0.50 3.56
CA TYR A 8 2.41 0.17 4.56
C TYR A 8 1.69 1.39 5.15
N ASP A 9 2.12 1.79 6.34
CA ASP A 9 1.65 3.00 6.98
C ASP A 9 2.18 4.24 6.26
N ILE A 10 1.27 5.04 5.72
CA ILE A 10 1.60 6.29 5.04
C ILE A 10 2.07 7.36 6.05
N GLY A 11 1.91 7.15 7.36
CA GLY A 11 2.43 8.06 8.39
C GLY A 11 1.91 9.50 8.29
N LEU A 12 0.78 9.71 7.62
CA LEU A 12 0.05 10.97 7.60
C LEU A 12 -1.15 10.83 8.53
N ASP A 13 -1.38 11.82 9.38
CA ASP A 13 -2.63 11.89 10.15
C ASP A 13 -3.67 12.66 9.32
N PRO A 14 -4.76 12.02 8.87
CA PRO A 14 -5.80 12.66 8.06
C PRO A 14 -6.44 13.86 8.75
N LYS A 15 -6.43 13.93 10.10
CA LYS A 15 -7.05 15.00 10.87
C LYS A 15 -6.35 16.35 10.70
N ASN A 16 -5.10 16.35 10.23
CA ASN A 16 -4.31 17.56 10.02
C ASN A 16 -4.57 18.22 8.65
N TYR A 17 -5.44 17.63 7.83
CA TYR A 17 -5.65 18.07 6.45
C TYR A 17 -7.14 18.17 6.11
N SER A 18 -7.50 19.09 5.21
CA SER A 18 -8.74 18.94 4.45
C SER A 18 -8.64 17.76 3.47
N ASN A 19 -9.77 17.24 3.00
CA ASN A 19 -9.80 16.12 2.05
C ASN A 19 -8.93 16.34 0.80
N GLN A 20 -8.92 17.56 0.24
CA GLN A 20 -8.10 17.87 -0.93
C GLN A 20 -6.61 17.91 -0.59
N GLN A 21 -6.25 18.54 0.53
CA GLN A 21 -4.85 18.59 0.99
C GLN A 21 -4.33 17.21 1.34
N TYR A 22 -5.16 16.36 1.94
CA TYR A 22 -4.79 15.00 2.31
C TYR A 22 -4.40 14.19 1.07
N ARG A 23 -5.20 14.24 0.01
CA ARG A 23 -4.91 13.54 -1.26
C ARG A 23 -3.58 13.98 -1.86
N ALA A 24 -3.33 15.29 -1.91
CA ALA A 24 -2.06 15.82 -2.42
C ALA A 24 -0.86 15.39 -1.55
N ALA A 25 -1.00 15.43 -0.22
CA ALA A 25 0.04 14.99 0.71
C ALA A 25 0.31 13.48 0.58
N LEU A 26 -0.74 12.68 0.42
CA LEU A 26 -0.66 11.23 0.21
C LEU A 26 0.08 10.89 -1.08
N ASP A 27 -0.27 11.52 -2.20
CA ASP A 27 0.41 11.31 -3.49
C ASP A 27 1.90 11.66 -3.41
N GLN A 28 2.22 12.81 -2.83
CA GLN A 28 3.60 13.26 -2.68
C GLN A 28 4.41 12.32 -1.77
N LYS A 29 3.84 11.93 -0.64
CA LYS A 29 4.53 11.05 0.30
C LYS A 29 4.75 9.66 -0.29
N MET A 30 3.73 9.09 -0.94
CA MET A 30 3.83 7.78 -1.58
C MET A 30 4.93 7.76 -2.65
N GLN A 31 5.03 8.79 -3.48
CA GLN A 31 6.12 8.89 -4.47
C GLN A 31 7.50 8.94 -3.81
N GLY A 32 7.63 9.72 -2.72
CA GLY A 32 8.87 9.82 -1.96
C GLY A 32 9.27 8.48 -1.32
N ASP A 33 8.32 7.78 -0.70
CA ASP A 33 8.56 6.52 -0.02
C ASP A 33 8.94 5.41 -1.02
N ILE A 34 8.28 5.36 -2.19
CA ILE A 34 8.66 4.45 -3.27
C ILE A 34 10.08 4.72 -3.73
N ALA A 35 10.42 5.98 -4.01
CA ALA A 35 11.76 6.35 -4.48
C ALA A 35 12.85 6.02 -3.46
N ALA A 36 12.56 6.21 -2.17
CA ALA A 36 13.51 5.91 -1.09
C ALA A 36 13.79 4.41 -0.91
N HIS A 37 12.84 3.53 -1.26
CA HIS A 37 12.96 2.08 -1.02
C HIS A 37 13.15 1.25 -2.30
N ALA A 38 12.95 1.84 -3.49
CA ALA A 38 13.07 1.13 -4.76
C ALA A 38 14.43 0.42 -4.92
N GLN A 39 15.51 1.05 -4.46
CA GLN A 39 16.85 0.46 -4.55
C GLN A 39 16.96 -0.80 -3.69
N ILE A 40 16.48 -0.77 -2.44
CA ILE A 40 16.53 -1.94 -1.55
C ILE A 40 15.72 -3.10 -2.14
N ILE A 41 14.55 -2.81 -2.73
CA ILE A 41 13.74 -3.82 -3.41
C ILE A 41 14.50 -4.45 -4.59
N ALA A 42 15.13 -3.62 -5.42
CA ALA A 42 15.92 -4.10 -6.55
C ALA A 42 17.12 -4.95 -6.07
N ASP A 43 17.80 -4.53 -5.02
CA ASP A 43 18.94 -5.25 -4.45
C ASP A 43 18.53 -6.61 -3.89
N GLU A 44 17.36 -6.71 -3.24
CA GLU A 44 16.82 -7.99 -2.76
C GLU A 44 16.46 -8.94 -3.91
N ILE A 45 15.87 -8.42 -5.00
CA ILE A 45 15.58 -9.20 -6.22
C ILE A 45 16.88 -9.76 -6.80
N ASN A 46 17.91 -8.92 -6.93
CA ASN A 46 19.21 -9.30 -7.48
C ASN A 46 19.93 -10.31 -6.58
N THR A 47 19.97 -10.07 -5.27
CA THR A 47 20.64 -10.93 -4.28
C THR A 47 20.04 -12.34 -4.26
N ARG A 48 18.75 -12.47 -4.62
CA ARG A 48 18.02 -13.74 -4.71
C ARG A 48 18.09 -14.38 -6.10
N ASN A 49 18.84 -13.80 -7.05
CA ASN A 49 18.94 -14.22 -8.44
C ASN A 49 17.58 -14.29 -9.15
N LEU A 50 16.71 -13.33 -8.86
CA LEU A 50 15.38 -13.21 -9.47
C LEU A 50 15.32 -12.09 -10.53
N ASP A 51 16.45 -11.48 -10.87
CA ASP A 51 16.61 -10.37 -11.82
C ASP A 51 16.16 -10.70 -13.25
N ASN A 52 16.12 -11.98 -13.61
CA ASN A 52 15.59 -12.44 -14.89
C ASN A 52 14.05 -12.59 -14.93
N TYR A 53 13.34 -12.13 -13.89
CA TYR A 53 11.87 -12.12 -13.85
C TYR A 53 11.32 -10.71 -13.82
N SER A 54 10.21 -10.48 -14.51
CA SER A 54 9.44 -9.24 -14.37
C SER A 54 8.69 -9.22 -13.04
N PHE A 55 8.77 -8.09 -12.33
CA PHE A 55 8.03 -7.81 -11.10
C PHE A 55 7.01 -6.70 -11.33
N TYR A 56 5.76 -6.96 -10.94
CA TYR A 56 4.70 -5.95 -10.86
C TYR A 56 4.45 -5.65 -9.38
N ILE A 57 4.74 -4.42 -8.97
CA ILE A 57 4.65 -4.00 -7.57
C ILE A 57 3.45 -3.08 -7.40
N TYR A 58 2.52 -3.49 -6.55
CA TYR A 58 1.32 -2.75 -6.19
C TYR A 58 1.51 -2.16 -4.80
N VAL A 59 1.53 -0.82 -4.73
CA VAL A 59 1.76 -0.08 -3.49
C VAL A 59 0.41 0.43 -2.98
N LEU A 60 0.06 0.06 -1.74
CA LEU A 60 -1.18 0.46 -1.08
C LEU A 60 -0.85 1.26 0.19
N PRO A 61 -1.00 2.60 0.16
CA PRO A 61 -0.82 3.41 1.35
C PRO A 61 -2.02 3.24 2.30
N LEU A 62 -1.76 2.77 3.51
CA LEU A 62 -2.75 2.62 4.59
C LEU A 62 -2.51 3.71 5.65
N ASN A 63 -3.56 4.11 6.37
CA ASN A 63 -3.40 5.08 7.47
C ASN A 63 -2.84 4.38 8.71
N GLU A 64 -3.38 3.19 9.00
CA GLU A 64 -2.93 2.29 10.05
C GLU A 64 -3.07 0.84 9.56
N VAL A 65 -1.97 0.18 9.23
CA VAL A 65 -1.96 -1.14 8.56
C VAL A 65 -2.73 -2.19 9.35
N ASP A 66 -2.55 -2.24 10.67
CA ASP A 66 -3.16 -3.24 11.54
C ASP A 66 -4.69 -3.10 11.62
N VAL A 67 -5.21 -1.88 11.45
CA VAL A 67 -6.65 -1.58 11.51
C VAL A 67 -7.27 -1.65 10.12
N ASP A 68 -6.62 -1.01 9.15
CA ASP A 68 -7.17 -0.83 7.81
C ASP A 68 -7.19 -2.15 7.02
N ALA A 69 -6.20 -3.03 7.19
CA ALA A 69 -6.18 -4.31 6.49
C ALA A 69 -7.35 -5.21 6.91
N CYS A 70 -7.64 -5.30 8.22
CA CYS A 70 -8.80 -6.01 8.74
C CYS A 70 -10.11 -5.38 8.27
N ALA A 71 -10.25 -4.06 8.39
CA ALA A 71 -11.47 -3.36 7.97
C ALA A 71 -11.76 -3.51 6.48
N ILE A 72 -10.73 -3.49 5.63
CA ILE A 72 -10.87 -3.74 4.19
C ILE A 72 -11.32 -5.18 3.93
N MET A 73 -10.71 -6.16 4.59
CA MET A 73 -11.09 -7.57 4.43
C MET A 73 -12.51 -7.83 4.93
N ASP A 74 -12.90 -7.30 6.08
CA ASP A 74 -14.24 -7.43 6.66
C ASP A 74 -15.28 -6.79 5.73
N GLY A 75 -15.02 -5.60 5.21
CA GLY A 75 -15.89 -4.94 4.24
C GLY A 75 -16.03 -5.70 2.91
N LEU A 76 -15.01 -6.47 2.52
CA LEU A 76 -15.04 -7.34 1.32
C LEU A 76 -15.77 -8.66 1.58
N VAL A 77 -15.64 -9.22 2.79
CA VAL A 77 -16.30 -10.48 3.21
C VAL A 77 -17.80 -10.26 3.41
N ASP A 78 -18.22 -9.13 3.98
CA ASP A 78 -19.63 -8.84 4.20
C ASP A 78 -20.37 -8.42 2.92
N GLY A 79 -19.69 -7.74 2.00
CA GLY A 79 -20.25 -7.28 0.72
C GLY A 79 -21.54 -6.45 0.82
N PRO A 80 -22.07 -5.90 -0.28
CA PRO A 80 -23.39 -5.26 -0.31
C PRO A 80 -24.55 -6.27 -0.31
N GLY A 81 -24.37 -7.44 0.32
CA GLY A 81 -25.25 -8.59 0.16
C GLY A 81 -25.32 -9.56 1.34
N GLY A 82 -24.55 -9.35 2.41
CA GLY A 82 -24.70 -10.07 3.68
C GLY A 82 -25.99 -9.66 4.39
N SER A 83 -27.11 -10.27 3.97
CA SER A 83 -28.39 -10.18 4.66
C SER A 83 -28.20 -10.50 6.14
N HIS A 84 -28.59 -9.54 6.99
CA HIS A 84 -28.99 -9.84 8.35
C HIS A 84 -29.95 -11.05 8.34
N VAL A 85 -29.62 -12.05 9.14
CA VAL A 85 -30.58 -12.92 9.82
C VAL A 85 -30.25 -12.92 11.30
#